data_AF-A0A370LTE8-F1
#
_entry.id   AF-A0A370LTE8-F1
#
_cell.length_a   1.000
_cell.length_b   1.000
_cell.length_c   1.000
_cell.angle_alpha   90.00
_cell.angle_beta   90.00
_cell.angle_gamma   90.00
#
_symmetry.space_group_name_H-M   'P 1'
#
loop_
_entity.id
_entity.type
_entity.pdbx_description
1 polymer ?
#
loop_
_entity_poly.entity_id
_entity_poly.type
_entity_poly.pdbx_seq_one_letter_code
_entity_poly.pdbx_strand_id
1 'polypeptide(L)'
;MNAKLFSALTLLLVLAIAPISSSAFAQTSVEGDVKASTGNTDVSVSATAEVDDDQDGTTDENDETDETDESDRDERKEDRKEIRDERKEDRKEIRDERKEDRKEIRDERKEDRKEIRDERRDQIKDFREQVAERYQERIRNSVDADIRPQVVDPNRPADLTFEGKTSGYMLFGNIAWGSQIHLTDGVAHHASGDMWRVKTHGVISIDDSRTAKIDMSGYAKGNRILLNGSGELDNGEKVRLFLRGHFAPTNEYGVFALAFTQAGVHNINTGEKIPLMHVGEVIVTPTTDVTPDVLGDAIPVPTDLG
;
A
#
# COMPACT_ATOMS: atom_id res chain seq x y z
N MET A 1 39.73 33.36 -9.86
CA MET A 1 39.56 32.68 -8.55
C MET A 1 38.60 33.50 -7.69
N ASN A 2 37.90 32.81 -6.76
CA ASN A 2 36.76 33.22 -5.91
C ASN A 2 35.39 33.01 -6.62
N ALA A 3 34.73 31.85 -6.64
CA ALA A 3 34.69 30.70 -5.73
C ALA A 3 34.32 31.04 -4.28
N LYS A 4 33.17 31.69 -4.08
CA LYS A 4 32.46 31.70 -2.79
C LYS A 4 30.94 31.78 -2.99
N LEU A 5 30.29 30.62 -3.21
CA LEU A 5 28.95 30.30 -2.67
C LEU A 5 28.47 28.86 -3.02
N PHE A 6 29.36 27.87 -3.03
CA PHE A 6 28.93 26.46 -2.94
C PHE A 6 29.98 25.69 -2.14
N SER A 7 29.88 25.78 -0.81
CA SER A 7 30.58 24.85 0.09
C SER A 7 29.98 24.95 1.49
N ALA A 8 28.94 24.16 1.73
CA ALA A 8 28.69 23.59 3.03
C ALA A 8 27.87 22.31 2.83
N LEU A 9 28.59 21.18 2.68
CA LEU A 9 28.40 19.94 3.44
C LEU A 9 28.65 18.67 2.59
N THR A 10 29.92 18.42 2.29
CA THR A 10 30.43 17.08 1.95
C THR A 10 31.85 16.94 2.47
N LEU A 11 32.03 16.33 3.65
CA LEU A 11 32.96 15.20 3.89
C LEU A 11 33.05 14.84 5.39
N LEU A 12 32.54 13.67 5.74
CA LEU A 12 33.23 12.70 6.61
C LEU A 12 32.56 11.33 6.35
N LEU A 13 33.11 10.55 5.43
CA LEU A 13 34.11 9.49 5.67
C LEU A 13 33.51 8.27 6.39
N VAL A 14 33.19 7.27 5.56
CA VAL A 14 33.45 5.83 5.70
C VAL A 14 33.35 5.22 7.11
N LEU A 15 32.28 4.44 7.32
CA LEU A 15 32.32 3.25 8.16
C LEU A 15 31.84 2.08 7.31
N ALA A 16 32.78 1.21 6.97
CA ALA A 16 32.51 -0.09 6.40
C ALA A 16 31.73 -0.92 7.44
N ILE A 17 30.53 -1.38 7.05
CA ILE A 17 29.90 -2.56 7.62
C ILE A 17 29.42 -3.40 6.44
N ALA A 18 29.78 -4.68 6.50
CA ALA A 18 29.67 -5.75 5.51
C ALA A 18 28.32 -5.90 4.79
N PRO A 19 28.28 -6.65 3.67
CA PRO A 19 27.03 -7.14 3.10
C PRO A 19 26.36 -8.07 4.12
N ILE A 20 25.28 -7.61 4.74
CA ILE A 20 24.33 -8.52 5.38
C ILE A 20 23.45 -9.06 4.24
N SER A 21 24.02 -10.04 3.53
CA SER A 21 23.22 -11.16 3.04
C SER A 21 22.37 -11.70 4.20
N SER A 22 21.13 -12.09 3.87
CA SER A 22 20.20 -12.86 4.70
C SER A 22 19.27 -12.08 5.63
N SER A 23 18.20 -11.56 5.05
CA SER A 23 16.87 -11.68 5.64
C SER A 23 15.92 -12.12 4.52
N ALA A 24 15.88 -13.42 4.24
CA ALA A 24 14.79 -14.25 4.75
C ALA A 24 13.43 -13.62 4.43
N PHE A 25 13.03 -13.75 3.16
CA PHE A 25 11.62 -13.98 2.85
C PHE A 25 11.15 -15.09 3.79
N ALA A 26 10.30 -14.76 4.76
CA ALA A 26 9.41 -15.75 5.36
C ALA A 26 8.34 -16.08 4.33
N GLN A 27 8.74 -16.80 3.27
CA GLN A 27 7.86 -17.73 2.59
C GLN A 27 7.68 -18.88 3.58
N THR A 28 6.63 -18.85 4.39
CA THR A 28 6.08 -20.11 4.88
C THR A 28 5.37 -20.72 3.68
N SER A 29 6.14 -21.44 2.85
CA SER A 29 5.57 -22.40 1.92
C SER A 29 4.78 -23.40 2.76
N VAL A 30 3.48 -23.30 2.61
CA VAL A 30 2.53 -24.40 2.73
C VAL A 30 3.09 -25.56 1.91
N GLU A 31 3.67 -26.56 2.59
CA GLU A 31 3.69 -27.98 2.21
C GLU A 31 4.47 -28.74 3.28
N GLY A 32 3.72 -29.47 4.11
CA GLY A 32 4.22 -30.16 5.28
C GLY A 32 3.07 -30.64 6.14
N ASP A 33 2.30 -31.59 5.59
CA ASP A 33 1.51 -32.60 6.31
C ASP A 33 0.91 -32.19 7.66
N VAL A 34 -0.08 -31.27 7.62
CA VAL A 34 -1.09 -31.24 8.69
C VAL A 34 -2.09 -32.34 8.40
N LYS A 35 -1.79 -33.54 8.89
CA LYS A 35 -2.83 -34.51 9.26
C LYS A 35 -3.86 -33.74 10.09
N ALA A 36 -5.04 -33.58 9.52
CA ALA A 36 -6.21 -33.11 10.24
C ALA A 36 -6.43 -34.03 11.45
N SER A 37 -6.04 -33.57 12.64
CA SER A 37 -6.56 -34.09 13.90
C SER A 37 -7.96 -33.49 14.10
N THR A 38 -8.89 -33.89 13.24
CA THR A 38 -10.31 -33.91 13.58
C THR A 38 -10.48 -34.94 14.69
N GLY A 39 -10.47 -34.47 15.93
CA GLY A 39 -10.94 -35.23 17.08
C GLY A 39 -12.46 -35.42 16.99
N ASN A 40 -12.89 -36.28 16.08
CA ASN A 40 -14.15 -37.01 16.17
C ASN A 40 -13.77 -38.44 16.53
N THR A 41 -13.80 -38.75 17.83
CA THR A 41 -13.86 -40.13 18.31
C THR A 41 -15.27 -40.67 18.06
N ASP A 42 -15.54 -41.05 16.81
CA ASP A 42 -16.53 -42.08 16.50
C ASP A 42 -15.80 -43.42 16.57
N VAL A 43 -15.95 -44.10 17.70
CA VAL A 43 -15.50 -45.47 17.91
C VAL A 43 -16.58 -46.40 17.38
N SER A 44 -16.49 -46.78 16.11
CA SER A 44 -17.17 -47.95 15.54
C SER A 44 -16.14 -49.07 15.35
N VAL A 45 -16.08 -49.97 16.33
CA VAL A 45 -15.33 -51.23 16.22
C VAL A 45 -16.27 -52.28 15.65
N SER A 46 -15.99 -52.72 14.42
CA SER A 46 -16.57 -53.91 13.80
C SER A 46 -15.44 -54.80 13.28
N ALA A 47 -15.62 -56.10 13.48
CA ALA A 47 -14.89 -57.28 12.96
C ALA A 47 -14.32 -58.12 14.12
N THR A 48 -15.01 -59.18 14.55
CA THR A 48 -15.02 -60.53 13.95
C THR A 48 -13.62 -61.13 13.84
N ALA A 49 -13.28 -61.98 14.81
CA ALA A 49 -12.35 -63.07 14.64
C ALA A 49 -12.93 -64.28 15.37
N GLU A 50 -13.26 -65.28 14.56
CA GLU A 50 -13.61 -66.64 14.93
C GLU A 50 -12.48 -67.24 15.78
N VAL A 51 -12.83 -67.88 16.89
CA VAL A 51 -12.00 -68.90 17.54
C VAL A 51 -12.94 -70.01 17.98
N ASP A 52 -12.76 -71.15 17.34
CA ASP A 52 -13.41 -72.43 17.59
C ASP A 52 -13.00 -73.05 18.93
N ASP A 53 -13.99 -73.74 19.49
CA ASP A 53 -13.99 -75.03 20.18
C ASP A 53 -13.25 -75.35 21.49
N ASP A 54 -14.01 -76.12 22.27
CA ASP A 54 -13.67 -77.17 23.24
C ASP A 54 -13.14 -76.81 24.64
N GLN A 55 -14.05 -76.88 25.62
CA GLN A 55 -14.04 -77.88 26.71
C GLN A 55 -15.25 -77.62 27.63
N ASP A 56 -16.23 -78.51 27.67
CA ASP A 56 -16.30 -79.75 28.48
C ASP A 56 -16.67 -79.52 29.96
N GLY A 57 -17.85 -80.04 30.31
CA GLY A 57 -18.15 -80.66 31.60
C GLY A 57 -18.44 -79.72 32.77
N THR A 58 -19.71 -79.58 33.14
CA THR A 58 -20.35 -80.42 34.18
C THR A 58 -21.80 -79.96 34.45
N THR A 59 -22.72 -80.93 34.41
CA THR A 59 -23.81 -81.22 35.37
C THR A 59 -23.96 -80.25 36.56
N ASP A 60 -25.14 -79.92 37.08
CA ASP A 60 -26.32 -80.74 37.32
C ASP A 60 -27.49 -79.79 37.70
N GLU A 61 -28.71 -80.28 37.45
CA GLU A 61 -29.94 -80.09 38.24
C GLU A 61 -30.19 -78.74 38.95
N ASN A 62 -31.16 -77.97 38.45
CA ASN A 62 -32.28 -77.47 39.26
C ASN A 62 -33.32 -76.79 38.36
N ASP A 63 -34.28 -77.60 37.95
CA ASP A 63 -35.58 -77.22 37.41
C ASP A 63 -36.49 -76.93 38.62
N GLU A 64 -36.73 -75.65 38.91
CA GLU A 64 -37.86 -75.09 39.69
C GLU A 64 -37.48 -73.68 40.21
N THR A 65 -37.38 -72.68 39.32
CA THR A 65 -37.44 -71.22 39.68
C THR A 65 -37.67 -70.28 38.48
N ASP A 66 -38.18 -70.82 37.35
CA ASP A 66 -38.14 -70.15 36.03
C ASP A 66 -39.05 -68.90 35.92
N GLU A 67 -40.21 -68.88 36.59
CA GLU A 67 -41.14 -67.74 36.45
C GLU A 67 -40.78 -66.52 37.34
N THR A 68 -40.01 -66.72 38.42
CA THR A 68 -39.63 -65.61 39.34
C THR A 68 -38.39 -64.87 38.86
N ASP A 69 -37.50 -65.56 38.16
CA ASP A 69 -36.31 -64.97 37.54
C ASP A 69 -36.66 -64.12 36.31
N GLU A 70 -37.76 -64.43 35.61
CA GLU A 70 -38.19 -63.68 34.42
C GLU A 70 -38.84 -62.34 34.79
N SER A 71 -39.63 -62.28 35.86
CA SER A 71 -40.19 -61.02 36.39
C SER A 71 -39.09 -60.08 36.88
N ASP A 72 -38.11 -60.59 37.62
CA ASP A 72 -36.97 -59.80 38.11
C ASP A 72 -36.10 -59.29 36.95
N ARG A 73 -36.04 -60.04 35.85
CA ARG A 73 -35.30 -59.67 34.65
C ARG A 73 -35.99 -58.55 33.88
N ASP A 74 -37.32 -58.57 33.81
CA ASP A 74 -38.09 -57.53 33.13
C ASP A 74 -38.15 -56.23 33.94
N GLU A 75 -38.30 -56.30 35.27
CA GLU A 75 -38.15 -55.11 36.15
C GLU A 75 -36.77 -54.45 35.97
N ARG A 76 -35.69 -55.23 35.96
CA ARG A 76 -34.34 -54.69 35.69
C ARG A 76 -34.18 -54.07 34.30
N LYS A 77 -34.92 -54.54 33.29
CA LYS A 77 -34.90 -53.93 31.95
C LYS A 77 -35.64 -52.59 31.94
N GLU A 78 -36.75 -52.49 32.66
CA GLU A 78 -37.52 -51.26 32.81
C GLU A 78 -36.71 -50.20 33.56
N ASP A 79 -36.12 -50.53 34.71
CA ASP A 79 -35.22 -49.64 35.46
C ASP A 79 -34.07 -49.14 34.59
N ARG A 80 -33.46 -50.04 33.81
CA ARG A 80 -32.35 -49.69 32.92
C ARG A 80 -32.79 -48.77 31.78
N LYS A 81 -34.04 -48.88 31.34
CA LYS A 81 -34.62 -48.02 30.31
C LYS A 81 -34.93 -46.64 30.87
N GLU A 82 -35.49 -46.57 32.07
CA GLU A 82 -35.76 -45.32 32.78
C GLU A 82 -34.46 -44.53 33.02
N ILE A 83 -33.44 -45.16 33.60
CA ILE A 83 -32.11 -44.55 33.79
C ILE A 83 -31.50 -44.08 32.46
N ARG A 84 -31.75 -44.81 31.38
CA ARG A 84 -31.23 -44.44 30.04
C ARG A 84 -31.94 -43.21 29.50
N ASP A 85 -33.24 -43.08 29.73
CA ASP A 85 -34.03 -41.96 29.25
C ASP A 85 -33.77 -40.70 30.08
N GLU A 86 -33.66 -40.80 31.41
CA GLU A 86 -33.19 -39.71 32.28
C GLU A 86 -31.83 -39.16 31.81
N ARG A 87 -30.85 -40.05 31.57
CA ARG A 87 -29.52 -39.63 31.07
C ARG A 87 -29.55 -38.98 29.68
N LYS A 88 -30.55 -39.28 28.85
CA LYS A 88 -30.71 -38.60 27.55
C LYS A 88 -31.27 -37.20 27.75
N GLU A 89 -32.20 -37.02 28.67
CA GLU A 89 -32.77 -35.72 29.01
C GLU A 89 -31.70 -34.80 29.60
N ASP A 90 -30.93 -35.28 30.59
CA ASP A 90 -29.81 -34.52 31.17
C ASP A 90 -28.79 -34.08 30.09
N ARG A 91 -28.45 -35.00 29.17
CA ARG A 91 -27.53 -34.69 28.07
C ARG A 91 -28.10 -33.65 27.11
N LYS A 92 -29.42 -33.64 26.92
CA LYS A 92 -30.10 -32.69 26.04
C LYS A 92 -30.12 -31.31 26.70
N GLU A 93 -30.43 -31.24 27.99
CA GLU A 93 -30.41 -30.01 28.78
C GLU A 93 -29.03 -29.36 28.75
N ILE A 94 -27.97 -30.10 29.11
CA ILE A 94 -26.57 -29.61 29.05
C ILE A 94 -26.18 -29.14 27.64
N ARG A 95 -26.70 -29.80 26.60
CA ARG A 95 -26.42 -29.42 25.21
C ARG A 95 -27.09 -28.11 24.84
N ASP A 96 -28.30 -27.87 25.32
CA ASP A 96 -29.06 -26.67 25.02
C ASP A 96 -28.53 -25.47 25.83
N GLU A 97 -28.19 -25.63 27.10
CA GLU A 97 -27.46 -24.61 27.89
C GLU A 97 -26.17 -24.16 27.18
N ARG A 98 -25.33 -25.12 26.75
CA ARG A 98 -24.09 -24.79 26.01
C ARG A 98 -24.32 -24.06 24.69
N LYS A 99 -25.48 -24.25 24.04
CA LYS A 99 -25.81 -23.50 22.82
C LYS A 99 -26.19 -22.06 23.16
N GLU A 100 -26.91 -21.85 24.26
CA GLU A 100 -27.29 -20.52 24.74
C GLU A 100 -26.05 -19.72 25.15
N ASP A 101 -25.17 -20.29 25.99
CA ASP A 101 -23.89 -19.66 26.36
C ASP A 101 -23.07 -19.26 25.13
N ARG A 102 -22.99 -20.15 24.14
CA ARG A 102 -22.24 -19.89 22.91
C ARG A 102 -22.87 -18.78 22.07
N LYS A 103 -24.19 -18.63 22.13
CA LYS A 103 -24.92 -17.58 21.42
C LYS A 103 -24.69 -16.24 22.10
N GLU A 104 -24.77 -16.20 23.43
CA GLU A 104 -24.50 -15.00 24.24
C GLU A 104 -23.09 -14.47 24.00
N ILE A 105 -22.05 -15.31 24.14
CA ILE A 105 -20.65 -14.94 23.86
C ILE A 105 -20.47 -14.42 22.42
N ARG A 106 -21.23 -14.97 21.46
CA ARG A 106 -21.16 -14.55 20.06
C ARG A 106 -21.77 -13.17 19.86
N ASP A 107 -22.86 -12.87 20.56
CA ASP A 107 -23.57 -11.60 20.43
C ASP A 107 -22.82 -10.48 21.17
N GLU A 108 -22.28 -10.74 22.37
CA GLU A 108 -21.35 -9.81 23.06
C GLU A 108 -20.17 -9.41 22.16
N ARG A 109 -19.48 -10.40 21.57
CA ARG A 109 -18.34 -10.11 20.65
C ARG A 109 -18.72 -9.30 19.42
N LYS A 110 -19.98 -9.36 18.96
CA LYS A 110 -20.44 -8.53 17.84
C LYS A 110 -20.64 -7.09 18.28
N GLU A 111 -21.16 -6.88 19.50
CA GLU A 111 -21.35 -5.55 20.07
C GLU A 111 -20.01 -4.87 20.32
N ASP A 112 -19.05 -5.55 20.97
CA ASP A 112 -17.69 -5.03 21.19
C ASP A 112 -17.04 -4.60 19.86
N ARG A 113 -17.17 -5.44 18.83
CA ARG A 113 -16.59 -5.16 17.51
C ARG A 113 -17.23 -3.95 16.85
N LYS A 114 -18.52 -3.71 17.10
CA LYS A 114 -19.25 -2.56 16.58
C LYS A 114 -18.81 -1.29 17.29
N GLU A 115 -18.70 -1.32 18.62
CA GLU A 115 -18.22 -0.21 19.43
C GLU A 115 -16.81 0.23 19.01
N ILE A 116 -15.86 -0.70 18.92
CA ILE A 116 -14.48 -0.41 18.47
C ILE A 116 -14.46 0.22 17.07
N ARG A 117 -15.34 -0.21 16.17
CA ARG A 117 -15.43 0.33 14.81
C ARG A 117 -15.93 1.77 14.83
N ASP A 118 -16.95 2.06 15.64
CA ASP A 118 -17.56 3.38 15.72
C ASP A 118 -16.61 4.37 16.40
N GLU A 119 -15.96 3.99 17.51
CA GLU A 119 -14.91 4.80 18.15
C GLU A 119 -13.77 5.16 17.19
N ARG A 120 -13.28 4.19 16.42
CA ARG A 120 -12.19 4.42 15.46
C ARG A 120 -12.61 5.34 14.32
N ARG A 121 -13.88 5.28 13.92
CA ARG A 121 -14.43 6.18 12.90
C ARG A 121 -14.46 7.62 13.40
N ASP A 122 -14.87 7.83 14.64
CA ASP A 122 -14.94 9.16 15.26
C ASP A 122 -13.53 9.73 15.49
N GLN A 123 -12.58 8.94 15.99
CA GLN A 123 -11.17 9.35 16.11
C GLN A 123 -10.57 9.80 14.77
N ILE A 124 -10.87 9.09 13.68
CA ILE A 124 -10.40 9.46 12.33
C ILE A 124 -11.03 10.78 11.88
N LYS A 125 -12.31 11.00 12.19
CA LYS A 125 -13.02 12.24 11.85
C LYS A 125 -12.41 13.43 12.58
N ASP A 126 -12.21 13.32 13.90
CA ASP A 126 -11.63 14.36 14.72
C ASP A 126 -10.18 14.67 14.31
N PHE A 127 -9.39 13.64 13.99
CA PHE A 127 -8.03 13.83 13.50
C PHE A 127 -8.00 14.57 12.15
N ARG A 128 -8.92 14.25 11.23
CA ARG A 128 -9.03 14.96 9.94
C ARG A 128 -9.39 16.43 10.14
N GLU A 129 -10.30 16.72 11.07
CA GLU A 129 -10.72 18.08 11.39
C GLU A 129 -9.58 18.88 12.00
N GLN A 130 -8.85 18.34 12.99
CA GLN A 130 -7.66 18.97 13.55
C GLN A 130 -6.57 19.27 12.51
N VAL A 131 -6.32 18.33 11.59
CA VAL A 131 -5.34 18.54 10.51
C VAL A 131 -5.81 19.63 9.55
N ALA A 132 -7.10 19.65 9.20
CA ALA A 132 -7.68 20.68 8.36
C ALA A 132 -7.58 22.07 9.01
N GLU A 133 -7.89 22.18 10.30
CA GLU A 133 -7.80 23.43 11.05
C GLU A 133 -6.36 23.93 11.13
N ARG A 134 -5.40 23.08 11.51
CA ARG A 134 -3.97 23.44 11.53
C ARG A 134 -3.45 23.87 10.16
N TYR A 135 -3.95 23.26 9.09
CA TYR A 135 -3.58 23.65 7.73
C TYR A 135 -4.14 25.04 7.37
N GLN A 136 -5.40 25.32 7.70
CA GLN A 136 -6.02 26.64 7.50
C GLN A 136 -5.34 27.73 8.35
N GLU A 137 -5.02 27.42 9.61
CA GLU A 137 -4.30 28.32 10.51
C GLU A 137 -2.89 28.60 9.99
N ARG A 138 -2.18 27.59 9.48
CA ARG A 138 -0.88 27.80 8.83
C ARG A 138 -1.00 28.69 7.61
N ILE A 139 -2.02 28.51 6.77
CA ILE A 139 -2.28 29.40 5.62
C ILE A 139 -2.53 30.84 6.10
N ARG A 140 -3.33 31.02 7.16
CA ARG A 140 -3.70 32.34 7.70
C ARG A 140 -2.51 33.05 8.33
N ASN A 141 -1.67 32.32 9.06
CA ASN A 141 -0.50 32.86 9.75
C ASN A 141 0.72 32.98 8.82
N SER A 142 0.76 32.24 7.70
CA SER A 142 1.77 32.40 6.65
C SER A 142 1.43 33.47 5.62
N VAL A 143 0.42 34.32 5.88
CA VAL A 143 0.17 35.51 5.06
C VAL A 143 1.20 36.58 5.42
N ASP A 144 2.43 36.36 4.97
CA ASP A 144 3.11 37.43 4.27
C ASP A 144 2.23 37.77 3.05
N ALA A 145 1.92 39.05 2.85
CA ALA A 145 0.93 39.55 1.91
C ALA A 145 1.20 39.21 0.41
N ASP A 146 2.27 38.47 0.10
CA ASP A 146 2.77 38.20 -1.25
C ASP A 146 2.48 36.77 -1.81
N ILE A 147 1.80 35.89 -1.06
CA ILE A 147 1.45 34.52 -1.52
C ILE A 147 0.01 34.43 -2.06
N ARG A 148 -0.64 35.56 -2.38
CA ARG A 148 -1.78 35.46 -3.29
C ARG A 148 -1.22 34.95 -4.61
N PRO A 149 -1.82 33.94 -5.26
CA PRO A 149 -1.46 33.61 -6.63
C PRO A 149 -1.66 34.88 -7.44
N GLN A 150 -0.58 35.61 -7.67
CA GLN A 150 -0.56 36.74 -8.58
C GLN A 150 -1.21 36.19 -9.85
N VAL A 151 -2.27 36.87 -10.29
CA VAL A 151 -2.92 36.55 -11.55
C VAL A 151 -1.88 36.91 -12.61
N VAL A 152 -1.01 35.95 -12.91
CA VAL A 152 -0.08 36.05 -14.02
C VAL A 152 -0.95 36.29 -15.24
N ASP A 153 -0.76 37.45 -15.88
CA ASP A 153 -1.49 37.81 -17.08
C ASP A 153 -1.42 36.63 -18.07
N PRO A 154 -2.57 36.08 -18.51
CA PRO A 154 -2.60 34.95 -19.43
C PRO A 154 -1.87 35.24 -20.76
N ASN A 155 -1.64 36.51 -21.10
CA ASN A 155 -0.92 36.94 -22.30
C ASN A 155 0.57 37.21 -22.07
N ARG A 156 1.08 37.04 -20.84
CA ARG A 156 2.52 37.21 -20.56
C ARG A 156 3.31 36.10 -21.29
N PRO A 157 4.40 36.43 -22.01
CA PRO A 157 5.27 35.40 -22.59
C PRO A 157 5.85 34.50 -21.50
N ALA A 158 6.18 33.26 -21.86
CA ALA A 158 6.91 32.35 -20.97
C ALA A 158 8.29 32.94 -20.66
N ASP A 159 8.77 32.81 -19.42
CA ASP A 159 10.12 33.27 -19.06
C ASP A 159 11.18 32.27 -19.54
N LEU A 160 10.83 30.99 -19.57
CA LEU A 160 11.63 29.93 -20.15
C LEU A 160 10.76 28.86 -20.80
N THR A 161 11.35 28.16 -21.75
CA THR A 161 10.84 26.92 -22.32
C THR A 161 11.70 25.75 -21.87
N PHE A 162 11.13 24.54 -21.92
CA PHE A 162 11.88 23.34 -21.61
C PHE A 162 11.38 22.13 -22.40
N GLU A 163 12.30 21.20 -22.66
CA GLU A 163 12.03 19.89 -23.24
C GLU A 163 12.81 18.86 -22.43
N GLY A 164 12.26 17.67 -22.21
CA GLY A 164 12.97 16.67 -21.42
C GLY A 164 12.52 15.26 -21.68
N LYS A 165 13.41 14.32 -21.36
CA LYS A 165 13.19 12.89 -21.48
C LYS A 165 13.46 12.24 -20.14
N THR A 166 12.53 11.42 -19.69
CA THR A 166 12.76 10.55 -18.53
C THR A 166 12.45 9.11 -18.90
N SER A 167 13.24 8.19 -18.36
CA SER A 167 13.06 6.75 -18.52
C SER A 167 12.96 6.11 -17.14
N GLY A 168 12.34 4.94 -17.08
CA GLY A 168 12.09 4.30 -15.81
C GLY A 168 11.23 3.07 -15.93
N TYR A 169 10.49 2.81 -14.85
CA TYR A 169 9.66 1.63 -14.74
C TYR A 169 8.25 1.97 -14.27
N MET A 170 7.29 1.29 -14.88
CA MET A 170 5.91 1.19 -14.44
C MET A 170 5.69 -0.15 -13.76
N LEU A 171 5.15 -0.12 -12.54
CA LEU A 171 4.92 -1.34 -11.77
C LEU A 171 3.45 -1.73 -11.86
N PHE A 172 3.17 -2.85 -12.52
CA PHE A 172 1.83 -3.40 -12.65
C PHE A 172 1.80 -4.81 -12.05
N GLY A 173 1.08 -4.98 -10.94
CA GLY A 173 1.20 -6.18 -10.10
C GLY A 173 2.63 -6.35 -9.60
N ASN A 174 3.24 -7.50 -9.90
CA ASN A 174 4.63 -7.84 -9.52
C ASN A 174 5.61 -7.74 -10.69
N ILE A 175 5.23 -7.09 -11.80
CA ILE A 175 6.04 -6.97 -13.01
C ILE A 175 6.39 -5.50 -13.23
N ALA A 176 7.66 -5.24 -13.53
CA ALA A 176 8.16 -3.95 -13.94
C ALA A 176 8.22 -3.86 -15.47
N TRP A 177 7.54 -2.87 -16.03
CA TRP A 177 7.53 -2.58 -17.46
C TRP A 177 8.37 -1.35 -17.72
N GLY A 178 9.20 -1.37 -18.77
CA GLY A 178 9.95 -0.20 -19.20
C GLY A 178 8.99 0.92 -19.62
N SER A 179 9.22 2.12 -19.12
CA SER A 179 8.40 3.29 -19.44
C SER A 179 9.25 4.51 -19.73
N GLN A 180 8.76 5.37 -20.62
CA GLN A 180 9.38 6.65 -20.94
C GLN A 180 8.34 7.77 -20.88
N ILE A 181 8.80 8.97 -20.49
CA ILE A 181 7.99 10.19 -20.54
C ILE A 181 8.82 11.21 -21.32
N HIS A 182 8.29 11.65 -22.45
CA HIS A 182 8.82 12.74 -23.26
C HIS A 182 8.00 14.01 -22.97
N LEU A 183 8.64 15.03 -22.41
CA LEU A 183 8.06 16.34 -22.12
C LEU A 183 8.39 17.28 -23.28
N THR A 184 7.37 17.77 -23.98
CA THR A 184 7.50 18.72 -25.09
C THR A 184 6.79 20.03 -24.77
N ASP A 185 7.20 21.08 -25.50
CA ASP A 185 6.56 22.40 -25.49
C ASP A 185 6.36 22.93 -24.06
N GLY A 186 7.32 22.61 -23.19
CA GLY A 186 7.29 23.01 -21.80
C GLY A 186 7.45 24.51 -21.72
N VAL A 187 6.55 25.16 -21.00
CA VAL A 187 6.63 26.59 -20.70
C VAL A 187 6.60 26.78 -19.18
N ALA A 188 7.45 27.68 -18.69
CA ALA A 188 7.39 28.09 -17.30
C ALA A 188 7.31 29.62 -17.18
N HIS A 189 6.48 30.04 -16.24
CA HIS A 189 6.35 31.44 -15.84
C HIS A 189 6.78 31.58 -14.38
N HIS A 190 7.69 32.49 -14.13
CA HIS A 190 8.07 32.91 -12.79
C HIS A 190 6.88 33.62 -12.14
N ALA A 191 6.42 33.10 -11.00
CA ALA A 191 5.25 33.61 -10.31
C ALA A 191 5.64 34.54 -9.16
N SER A 192 6.46 34.07 -8.21
CA SER A 192 6.97 34.83 -7.06
C SER A 192 8.01 34.02 -6.29
N GLY A 193 9.06 34.67 -5.78
CA GLY A 193 10.16 34.01 -5.06
C GLY A 193 10.78 32.86 -5.87
N ASP A 194 10.87 31.67 -5.28
CA ASP A 194 11.37 30.47 -5.95
C ASP A 194 10.27 29.67 -6.67
N MET A 195 9.07 30.23 -6.84
CA MET A 195 7.92 29.53 -7.40
C MET A 195 7.74 29.78 -8.89
N TRP A 196 7.64 28.67 -9.63
CA TRP A 196 7.41 28.64 -11.06
C TRP A 196 6.10 27.93 -11.36
N ARG A 197 5.30 28.48 -12.26
CA ARG A 197 4.15 27.77 -12.85
C ARG A 197 4.61 27.10 -14.13
N VAL A 198 4.28 25.82 -14.27
CA VAL A 198 4.78 24.97 -15.35
C VAL A 198 3.60 24.39 -16.12
N LYS A 199 3.68 24.40 -17.45
CA LYS A 199 2.76 23.69 -18.35
C LYS A 199 3.59 22.98 -19.41
N THR A 200 3.16 21.80 -19.83
CA THR A 200 3.87 21.02 -20.85
C THR A 200 2.95 19.94 -21.41
N HIS A 201 3.26 19.49 -22.62
CA HIS A 201 2.66 18.31 -23.21
C HIS A 201 3.59 17.11 -22.97
N GLY A 202 3.02 15.99 -22.55
CA GLY A 202 3.76 14.76 -22.29
C GLY A 202 3.29 13.65 -23.20
N VAL A 203 4.23 12.87 -23.72
CA VAL A 203 3.94 11.55 -24.28
C VAL A 203 4.53 10.51 -23.33
N ILE A 204 3.67 9.65 -22.79
CA ILE A 204 4.10 8.48 -22.02
C ILE A 204 4.07 7.27 -22.93
N SER A 205 5.15 6.50 -22.97
CA SER A 205 5.19 5.19 -23.62
C SER A 205 5.47 4.09 -22.61
N ILE A 206 4.82 2.94 -22.79
CA ILE A 206 5.06 1.70 -22.02
C ILE A 206 5.40 0.61 -23.04
N ASP A 207 6.61 0.06 -22.92
CA ASP A 207 7.10 -1.04 -23.76
C ASP A 207 6.87 -0.81 -25.28
N ASP A 208 7.01 0.44 -25.72
CA ASP A 208 6.80 0.95 -27.09
C ASP A 208 5.42 0.65 -27.74
N SER A 209 4.53 -0.03 -27.03
CA SER A 209 3.26 -0.55 -27.56
C SER A 209 2.04 0.27 -27.14
N ARG A 210 2.16 1.01 -26.03
CA ARG A 210 1.08 1.84 -25.50
C ARG A 210 1.58 3.25 -25.30
N THR A 211 0.92 4.20 -25.95
CA THR A 211 1.21 5.61 -25.76
C THR A 211 0.01 6.37 -25.20
N ALA A 212 0.30 7.43 -24.45
CA ALA A 212 -0.70 8.36 -23.94
C ALA A 212 -0.19 9.78 -24.13
N LYS A 213 -1.01 10.64 -24.75
CA LYS A 213 -0.77 12.08 -24.81
C LYS A 213 -1.44 12.75 -23.63
N ILE A 214 -0.67 13.50 -22.85
CA ILE A 214 -1.12 14.05 -21.57
C ILE A 214 -0.77 15.53 -21.50
N ASP A 215 -1.78 16.35 -21.28
CA ASP A 215 -1.59 17.75 -20.96
C ASP A 215 -1.30 17.87 -19.47
N MET A 216 -0.16 18.45 -19.13
CA MET A 216 0.30 18.58 -17.76
C MET A 216 0.44 20.04 -17.36
N SER A 217 0.07 20.31 -16.11
CA SER A 217 0.30 21.59 -15.46
C SER A 217 0.66 21.40 -14.00
N GLY A 218 1.39 22.36 -13.45
CA GLY A 218 1.75 22.33 -12.05
C GLY A 218 2.71 23.44 -11.68
N TYR A 219 3.62 23.14 -10.76
CA TYR A 219 4.55 24.12 -10.25
C TYR A 219 5.88 23.50 -9.86
N ALA A 220 6.92 24.33 -9.89
CA ALA A 220 8.22 24.05 -9.30
C ALA A 220 8.50 25.05 -8.18
N LYS A 221 9.12 24.58 -7.09
CA LYS A 221 9.56 25.42 -5.97
C LYS A 221 10.87 24.90 -5.40
N GLY A 222 11.90 25.75 -5.39
CA GLY A 222 13.26 25.30 -5.02
C GLY A 222 13.72 24.20 -5.97
N ASN A 223 14.08 23.03 -5.45
CA ASN A 223 14.49 21.86 -6.24
C ASN A 223 13.38 20.82 -6.45
N ARG A 224 12.11 21.18 -6.19
CA ARG A 224 10.97 20.26 -6.27
C ARG A 224 10.06 20.63 -7.42
N ILE A 225 9.50 19.62 -8.07
CA ILE A 225 8.52 19.78 -9.14
C ILE A 225 7.30 18.91 -8.89
N LEU A 226 6.13 19.46 -9.18
CA LEU A 226 4.85 18.79 -9.20
C LEU A 226 4.17 19.06 -10.53
N LEU A 227 3.78 18.00 -11.25
CA LEU A 227 2.99 18.07 -12.46
C LEU A 227 1.78 17.14 -12.32
N ASN A 228 0.61 17.66 -12.66
CA ASN A 228 -0.61 16.89 -12.77
C ASN A 228 -1.11 17.01 -14.20
N GLY A 229 -1.57 15.91 -14.76
CA GLY A 229 -2.12 15.91 -16.10
C GLY A 229 -3.28 14.95 -16.24
N SER A 230 -3.99 15.14 -17.34
CA SER A 230 -5.01 14.20 -17.81
C SER A 230 -4.83 14.00 -19.30
N GLY A 231 -5.11 12.79 -19.76
CA GLY A 231 -4.97 12.43 -21.15
C GLY A 231 -5.78 11.20 -21.48
N GLU A 232 -5.56 10.70 -22.68
CA GLU A 232 -6.22 9.53 -23.22
C GLU A 232 -5.14 8.59 -23.76
N LEU A 233 -5.29 7.30 -23.47
CA LEU A 233 -4.49 6.24 -24.06
C LEU A 233 -4.94 6.00 -25.51
N ASP A 234 -4.10 5.35 -26.31
CA ASP A 234 -4.42 5.00 -27.71
C ASP A 234 -5.70 4.15 -27.86
N ASN A 235 -6.13 3.45 -26.80
CA ASN A 235 -7.34 2.65 -26.75
C ASN A 235 -8.60 3.43 -26.31
N GLY A 236 -8.50 4.74 -26.09
CA GLY A 236 -9.61 5.61 -25.68
C GLY A 236 -9.82 5.71 -24.16
N GLU A 237 -9.00 5.05 -23.34
CA GLU A 237 -9.13 5.11 -21.90
C GLU A 237 -8.58 6.41 -21.33
N LYS A 238 -9.40 7.09 -20.52
CA LYS A 238 -9.01 8.33 -19.85
C LYS A 238 -8.12 8.02 -18.64
N VAL A 239 -6.98 8.70 -18.60
CA VAL A 239 -5.99 8.55 -17.54
C VAL A 239 -5.68 9.89 -16.89
N ARG A 240 -5.36 9.88 -15.60
CA ARG A 240 -4.75 10.99 -14.90
C ARG A 240 -3.32 10.63 -14.54
N LEU A 241 -2.41 11.57 -14.74
CA LEU A 241 -1.02 11.43 -14.35
C LEU A 241 -0.72 12.35 -13.18
N PHE A 242 -0.01 11.82 -12.20
CA PHE A 242 0.58 12.60 -11.12
C PHE A 242 2.08 12.36 -11.13
N LEU A 243 2.87 13.42 -11.27
CA LEU A 243 4.33 13.38 -11.21
C LEU A 243 4.82 14.31 -10.12
N ARG A 244 5.52 13.76 -9.14
CA ARG A 244 6.21 14.53 -8.10
C ARG A 244 7.65 14.09 -8.01
N GLY A 245 8.54 15.07 -8.01
CA GLY A 245 9.96 14.82 -8.15
C GLY A 245 10.85 15.95 -7.69
N HIS A 246 12.12 15.78 -8.02
CA HIS A 246 13.18 16.73 -7.78
C HIS A 246 13.94 16.98 -9.07
N PHE A 247 14.56 18.15 -9.17
CA PHE A 247 15.49 18.47 -10.24
C PHE A 247 16.76 19.12 -9.68
N ALA A 248 17.86 18.99 -10.41
CA ALA A 248 19.16 19.54 -10.02
C ALA A 248 19.93 19.98 -11.27
N PRO A 249 20.70 21.08 -11.23
CA PRO A 249 21.53 21.50 -12.35
C PRO A 249 22.64 20.47 -12.59
N THR A 250 23.04 20.32 -13.86
CA THR A 250 24.19 19.50 -14.25
C THR A 250 25.43 20.38 -14.53
N ASN A 251 26.50 19.78 -15.03
CA ASN A 251 27.68 20.52 -15.48
C ASN A 251 27.45 21.27 -16.80
N GLU A 252 26.38 20.94 -17.53
CA GLU A 252 26.02 21.55 -18.81
C GLU A 252 25.01 22.68 -18.61
N TYR A 253 25.26 23.81 -19.27
CA TYR A 253 24.40 24.98 -19.15
C TYR A 253 23.01 24.69 -19.69
N GLY A 254 21.98 25.01 -18.90
CA GLY A 254 20.58 24.78 -19.26
C GLY A 254 20.14 23.32 -19.12
N VAL A 255 20.99 22.39 -18.72
CA VAL A 255 20.63 20.98 -18.54
C VAL A 255 20.44 20.65 -17.07
N PHE A 256 19.29 20.08 -16.74
CA PHE A 256 18.90 19.67 -15.40
C PHE A 256 18.63 18.18 -15.35
N ALA A 257 19.17 17.51 -14.34
CA ALA A 257 18.74 16.16 -13.98
C ALA A 257 17.35 16.24 -13.34
N LEU A 258 16.46 15.33 -13.72
CA LEU A 258 15.07 15.26 -13.26
C LEU A 258 14.76 13.86 -12.76
N ALA A 259 14.17 13.76 -11.56
CA ALA A 259 13.78 12.49 -10.96
C ALA A 259 12.37 12.57 -10.38
N PHE A 260 11.45 11.74 -10.89
CA PHE A 260 10.11 11.57 -10.36
C PHE A 260 10.06 10.38 -9.39
N THR A 261 10.16 10.69 -8.10
CA THR A 261 10.19 9.69 -7.01
C THR A 261 8.81 9.29 -6.51
N GLN A 262 7.79 10.12 -6.78
CA GLN A 262 6.40 9.85 -6.45
C GLN A 262 5.55 10.12 -7.69
N ALA A 263 5.52 9.15 -8.59
CA ALA A 263 4.74 9.23 -9.81
C ALA A 263 3.73 8.09 -9.91
N GLY A 264 2.65 8.32 -10.65
CA GLY A 264 1.71 7.26 -10.99
C GLY A 264 0.65 7.67 -11.99
N VAL A 265 0.16 6.67 -12.70
CA VAL A 265 -1.00 6.78 -13.61
C VAL A 265 -2.22 6.29 -12.85
N HIS A 266 -3.32 7.02 -12.97
CA HIS A 266 -4.61 6.66 -12.40
C HIS A 266 -5.60 6.47 -13.55
N ASN A 267 -6.10 5.25 -13.70
CA ASN A 267 -7.16 4.97 -14.65
C ASN A 267 -8.49 5.46 -14.07
N ILE A 268 -9.15 6.41 -14.74
CA ILE A 268 -10.36 7.04 -14.22
C ILE A 268 -11.53 6.06 -14.22
N ASN A 269 -11.55 5.12 -15.17
CA ASN A 269 -12.64 4.17 -15.33
C ASN A 269 -12.56 3.04 -14.32
N THR A 270 -11.35 2.50 -14.07
CA THR A 270 -11.15 1.37 -13.15
C THR A 270 -10.81 1.80 -11.72
N GLY A 271 -10.38 3.06 -11.51
CA GLY A 271 -9.87 3.56 -10.24
C GLY A 271 -8.48 3.02 -9.87
N GLU A 272 -7.86 2.24 -10.75
CA GLU A 272 -6.55 1.64 -10.51
C GLU A 272 -5.46 2.70 -10.51
N LYS A 273 -4.51 2.57 -9.57
CA LYS A 273 -3.34 3.44 -9.46
C LYS A 273 -2.09 2.62 -9.71
N ILE A 274 -1.37 2.98 -10.76
CA ILE A 274 -0.17 2.29 -11.22
C ILE A 274 1.03 3.18 -10.89
N PRO A 275 1.92 2.77 -9.98
CA PRO A 275 3.08 3.57 -9.62
C PRO A 275 4.14 3.60 -10.74
N LEU A 276 4.82 4.74 -10.81
CA LEU A 276 5.90 5.03 -11.75
C LEU A 276 7.14 5.50 -10.99
N MET A 277 8.31 5.14 -11.49
CA MET A 277 9.61 5.68 -11.05
C MET A 277 10.42 6.06 -12.27
N HIS A 278 10.77 7.35 -12.41
CA HIS A 278 11.43 7.87 -13.61
C HIS A 278 12.59 8.79 -13.27
N VAL A 279 13.64 8.71 -14.07
CA VAL A 279 14.82 9.59 -14.01
C VAL A 279 15.22 9.97 -15.43
N GLY A 280 15.72 11.19 -15.60
CA GLY A 280 16.28 11.63 -16.86
C GLY A 280 16.73 13.08 -16.78
N GLU A 281 16.57 13.80 -17.88
CA GLU A 281 17.08 15.15 -18.03
C GLU A 281 16.07 16.07 -18.71
N VAL A 282 16.22 17.36 -18.44
CA VAL A 282 15.43 18.44 -19.01
C VAL A 282 16.38 19.53 -19.47
N ILE A 283 16.23 19.96 -20.71
CA ILE A 283 16.89 21.11 -21.30
C ILE A 283 15.98 22.31 -21.13
N VAL A 284 16.53 23.39 -20.59
CA VAL A 284 15.83 24.65 -20.29
C VAL A 284 16.43 25.76 -21.14
N THR A 285 15.58 26.46 -21.88
CA THR A 285 15.96 27.60 -22.73
C THR A 285 15.24 28.86 -22.24
N PRO A 286 15.95 29.89 -21.76
CA PRO A 286 15.34 31.17 -21.44
C PRO A 286 14.68 31.79 -22.68
N THR A 287 13.46 32.31 -22.55
CA THR A 287 12.72 32.93 -23.67
C THR A 287 12.96 34.43 -23.73
N THR A 288 13.14 35.06 -22.58
CA THR A 288 13.59 36.45 -22.51
C THR A 288 15.10 36.47 -22.66
N ASP A 289 15.62 37.41 -23.46
CA ASP A 289 17.02 37.79 -23.43
C ASP A 289 17.33 38.33 -22.04
N VAL A 290 17.55 37.43 -21.08
CA VAL A 290 18.29 37.77 -19.88
C VAL A 290 19.70 38.00 -20.39
N THR A 291 20.02 39.26 -20.69
CA THR A 291 21.40 39.66 -20.93
C THR A 291 22.23 39.05 -19.80
N PRO A 292 23.23 38.19 -20.09
CA PRO A 292 24.06 37.56 -19.06
C PRO A 292 24.97 38.57 -18.31
N ASP A 293 24.60 39.85 -18.30
CA ASP A 293 25.40 41.02 -17.94
C ASP A 293 25.48 41.26 -16.42
N VAL A 294 25.15 40.25 -15.61
CA VAL A 294 25.39 40.25 -14.16
C VAL A 294 26.12 38.98 -13.71
N LEU A 295 26.78 38.27 -14.63
CA LEU A 295 27.87 37.36 -14.29
C LEU A 295 29.17 38.19 -14.24
N GLY A 296 29.31 38.89 -13.12
CA GLY A 296 30.49 39.57 -12.59
C GLY A 296 31.63 39.89 -13.57
N ASP A 297 31.84 41.18 -13.79
CA ASP A 297 33.13 41.73 -14.22
C ASP A 297 34.28 40.90 -13.63
N ALA A 298 35.01 40.25 -14.52
CA ALA A 298 36.24 39.57 -14.15
C ALA A 298 37.09 40.56 -13.36
N ILE A 299 37.37 40.25 -12.09
CA ILE A 299 38.33 40.99 -11.29
C ILE A 299 39.61 41.07 -12.13
N PRO A 300 40.10 42.26 -12.51
CA PRO A 300 41.32 42.39 -13.28
C PRO A 300 42.43 41.72 -12.50
N VAL A 301 43.04 40.69 -13.09
CA VAL A 301 44.22 40.04 -12.53
C VAL A 301 45.32 41.09 -12.53
N PRO A 302 45.88 41.49 -11.38
CA PRO A 302 46.98 42.45 -11.37
C PRO A 302 48.20 41.77 -11.98
N THR A 303 48.50 42.14 -13.23
CA THR A 303 49.80 41.88 -13.86
C THR A 303 50.81 42.86 -13.27
N ASP A 304 51.30 42.58 -12.06
CA ASP A 304 52.56 43.13 -11.58
C ASP A 304 53.12 42.26 -10.46
N LEU A 305 53.99 41.33 -10.88
CA LEU A 305 55.08 40.79 -10.07
C LEU A 305 56.29 40.70 -11.00
N GLY A 306 56.92 41.86 -11.23
CA GLY A 306 58.34 41.96 -11.54
C GLY A 306 59.18 41.86 -10.28
#